data_AF-F0IHQ0-F1
#
_entry.id   AF-F0IHQ0-F1
#
_cell.length_a   1.000
_cell.length_b   1.000
_cell.length_c   1.000
_cell.angle_alpha   90.00
_cell.angle_beta   90.00
_cell.angle_gamma   90.00
#
_symmetry.space_group_name_H-M   'P 1'
#
loop_
_entity.id
_entity.type
_entity.pdbx_description
1 polymer ?
#
loop_
_entity_poly.entity_id
_entity_poly.type
_entity_poly.pdbx_seq_one_letter_code
_entity_poly.pdbx_strand_id
1 'polypeptide(L)'
;MNENLITVQQLPVILYERIESVGQEIDKRIAALELDKQLVTEETKKSVKETRAMLNKELKDFEEQRKRIKEQVAAPYVAFEKAYNTFIKERYEKAEGILKVKIDEFDNRLKADKEARIKAYFAELCQANNIDFLPFERLGLKINTTTIDKNLQDLTNGYIDNVVKSLEFIDSLNETAEYKAEILTEYKQTLDVTSAMRNAQYRKQQREYELQRLEAQKARAAQAKEAAEAKEVTPLQAPEEVKREERIEKKEEEPATEEVIQTSFTVQGTYEQLKALKAYIISNNIKIL
;
A
#
# COMPACT_ATOMS: atom_id res chain seq x y z
N MET A 1 3.11 21.27 44.43
CA MET A 1 2.06 20.25 44.54
C MET A 1 2.32 19.46 45.80
N ASN A 2 1.30 19.15 46.61
CA ASN A 2 1.48 18.50 47.91
C ASN A 2 2.13 17.12 47.77
N GLU A 3 3.21 16.88 48.51
CA GLU A 3 4.04 15.66 48.42
C GLU A 3 3.37 14.38 48.94
N ASN A 4 2.07 14.38 49.26
CA ASN A 4 1.36 13.23 49.83
C ASN A 4 -0.11 13.19 49.38
N LEU A 5 -0.38 13.18 48.06
CA LEU A 5 -1.76 13.14 47.56
C LEU A 5 -2.48 11.81 47.86
N ILE A 6 -1.73 10.71 47.93
CA ILE A 6 -2.24 9.37 48.27
C ILE A 6 -1.21 8.70 49.19
N THR A 7 -1.63 8.29 50.38
CA THR A 7 -0.75 7.69 51.40
C THR A 7 -1.33 6.39 51.94
N VAL A 8 -0.45 5.42 52.22
CA VAL A 8 -0.83 4.17 52.88
C VAL A 8 -0.86 4.42 54.39
N GLN A 9 -2.04 4.36 55.01
CA GLN A 9 -2.19 4.59 56.45
C GLN A 9 -1.83 3.37 57.30
N GLN A 10 -2.14 2.15 56.84
CA GLN A 10 -1.87 0.91 57.56
C GLN A 10 -1.50 -0.20 56.59
N LEU A 11 -0.37 -0.86 56.84
CA LEU A 11 0.02 -2.06 56.11
C LEU A 11 -0.72 -3.28 56.68
N PRO A 12 -1.08 -4.27 55.84
CA PRO A 12 -1.63 -5.54 56.30
C PRO A 12 -0.63 -6.23 57.24
N VAL A 13 -1.08 -6.59 58.44
CA VAL A 13 -0.29 -7.39 59.39
C VAL A 13 -0.72 -8.84 59.25
N ILE A 14 0.18 -9.70 58.77
CA ILE A 14 -0.06 -11.13 58.59
C ILE A 14 0.72 -11.89 59.67
N LEU A 15 0.02 -12.69 60.47
CA LEU A 15 0.61 -13.48 61.56
C LEU A 15 1.08 -14.84 61.05
N TYR A 16 2.38 -14.98 60.77
CA TYR A 16 2.97 -16.20 60.21
C TYR A 16 3.20 -17.31 61.25
N GLU A 17 3.45 -16.96 62.51
CA GLU A 17 3.72 -17.92 63.59
C GLU A 17 2.59 -18.93 63.77
N ARG A 18 1.35 -18.51 63.51
CA ARG A 18 0.19 -19.42 63.55
C ARG A 18 0.20 -20.42 62.41
N ILE A 19 0.72 -20.07 61.24
CA ILE A 19 0.79 -20.98 60.08
C ILE A 19 1.82 -22.08 60.36
N GLU A 20 2.98 -21.72 60.91
CA GLU A 20 4.01 -22.70 61.29
C GLU A 20 3.53 -23.66 62.38
N SER A 21 2.90 -23.12 63.44
CA SER A 21 2.29 -23.93 64.50
C SER A 21 1.24 -24.90 63.96
N VAL A 22 0.34 -24.42 63.08
CA VAL A 22 -0.69 -25.27 62.45
C VAL A 22 -0.06 -26.33 61.54
N GLY A 23 1.01 -26.01 60.82
CA GLY A 23 1.76 -26.97 60.01
C GLY A 23 2.31 -28.13 60.85
N GLN A 24 2.93 -27.83 61.99
CA GLN A 24 3.44 -28.85 62.91
C GLN A 24 2.33 -29.74 63.50
N GLU A 25 1.14 -29.18 63.77
CA GLU A 25 -0.03 -29.96 64.22
C GLU A 25 -0.56 -30.89 63.11
N ILE A 26 -0.61 -30.41 61.87
CA ILE A 26 -0.98 -31.23 60.71
C ILE A 26 0.00 -32.39 60.54
N ASP A 27 1.31 -32.13 60.62
CA ASP A 27 2.33 -33.18 60.50
C ASP A 27 2.18 -34.26 61.58
N LYS A 28 1.99 -33.85 62.85
CA LYS A 28 1.73 -34.78 63.96
C LYS A 28 0.48 -35.63 63.71
N ARG A 29 -0.59 -35.01 63.20
CA ARG A 29 -1.85 -35.69 62.92
C ARG A 29 -1.73 -36.67 61.75
N ILE A 30 -1.02 -36.30 60.68
CA ILE A 30 -0.75 -37.19 59.55
C ILE A 30 0.11 -38.37 59.99
N ALA A 31 1.15 -38.14 60.79
CA ALA A 31 2.00 -39.20 61.34
C ALA A 31 1.19 -40.18 62.21
N ALA A 32 0.27 -39.69 63.04
CA ALA A 32 -0.59 -40.51 63.89
C ALA A 32 -1.58 -41.40 63.10
N LEU A 33 -1.87 -41.08 61.84
CA LEU A 33 -2.72 -41.91 60.99
C LEU A 33 -2.00 -43.16 60.45
N GLU A 34 -0.66 -43.21 60.57
CA GLU A 34 0.20 -44.31 60.09
C GLU A 34 -0.17 -44.81 58.68
N LEU A 35 -0.45 -43.87 57.76
CA LEU A 35 -1.05 -44.14 56.46
C LEU A 35 -0.31 -45.23 55.66
N ASP A 36 1.03 -45.26 55.72
CA ASP A 36 1.88 -46.22 55.00
C ASP A 36 1.79 -47.65 55.53
N LYS A 37 1.31 -47.83 56.77
CA LYS A 37 1.15 -49.14 57.42
C LYS A 37 -0.27 -49.71 57.27
N GLN A 38 -1.21 -48.96 56.69
CA GLN A 38 -2.60 -49.38 56.56
C GLN A 38 -2.78 -50.41 55.44
N LEU A 39 -3.26 -51.61 55.78
CA LEU A 39 -3.62 -52.64 54.79
C LEU A 39 -5.06 -52.41 54.28
N VAL A 40 -5.21 -52.19 52.97
CA VAL A 40 -6.52 -51.99 52.34
C VAL A 40 -7.13 -53.35 51.96
N THR A 41 -8.24 -53.69 52.58
CA THR A 41 -9.05 -54.90 52.33
C THR A 41 -10.49 -54.50 52.00
N GLU A 42 -11.33 -55.44 51.56
CA GLU A 42 -12.76 -55.20 51.30
C GLU A 42 -13.47 -54.58 52.52
N GLU A 43 -13.11 -54.99 53.74
CA GLU A 43 -13.68 -54.48 54.99
C GLU A 43 -13.14 -53.10 55.39
N THR A 44 -11.85 -52.80 55.14
CA THR A 44 -11.21 -51.53 55.56
C THR A 44 -11.30 -50.41 54.54
N LYS A 45 -11.63 -50.72 53.28
CA LYS A 45 -11.73 -49.76 52.16
C LYS A 45 -12.65 -48.58 52.42
N LYS A 46 -13.75 -48.77 53.16
CA LYS A 46 -14.67 -47.69 53.52
C LYS A 46 -14.01 -46.66 54.45
N SER A 47 -13.35 -47.12 55.50
CA SER A 47 -12.64 -46.26 56.47
C SER A 47 -11.51 -45.48 55.80
N VAL A 48 -10.73 -46.11 54.92
CA VAL A 48 -9.65 -45.42 54.18
C VAL A 48 -10.21 -44.31 53.28
N LYS A 49 -11.38 -44.53 52.63
CA LYS A 49 -12.06 -43.49 51.85
C LYS A 49 -12.54 -42.33 52.72
N GLU A 50 -13.04 -42.62 53.92
CA GLU A 50 -13.49 -41.60 54.88
C GLU A 50 -12.31 -40.75 55.35
N THR A 51 -11.17 -41.36 55.71
CA THR A 51 -9.94 -40.63 56.08
C THR A 51 -9.45 -39.74 54.93
N ARG A 52 -9.44 -40.24 53.68
CA ARG A 52 -9.08 -39.43 52.51
C ARG A 52 -10.03 -38.25 52.33
N ALA A 53 -11.34 -38.47 52.48
CA ALA A 53 -12.33 -37.41 52.36
C ALA A 53 -12.16 -36.34 53.44
N MET A 54 -11.85 -36.75 54.68
CA MET A 54 -11.55 -35.86 55.79
C MET A 54 -10.34 -34.96 55.49
N LEU A 55 -9.20 -35.55 55.09
CA LEU A 55 -7.98 -34.79 54.76
C LEU A 55 -8.21 -33.80 53.61
N ASN A 56 -8.94 -34.21 52.57
CA ASN A 56 -9.28 -33.32 51.46
C ASN A 56 -10.19 -32.16 51.90
N LYS A 57 -11.11 -32.41 52.83
CA LYS A 57 -12.00 -31.37 53.35
C LYS A 57 -11.20 -30.33 54.15
N GLU A 58 -10.31 -30.78 55.02
CA GLU A 58 -9.46 -29.88 55.82
C GLU A 58 -8.54 -29.03 54.95
N LEU A 59 -7.90 -29.63 53.93
CA LEU A 59 -7.09 -28.88 52.96
C LEU A 59 -7.93 -27.82 52.23
N LYS A 60 -9.16 -28.17 51.85
CA LYS A 60 -10.07 -27.24 51.19
C LYS A 60 -10.41 -26.06 52.10
N ASP A 61 -10.67 -26.30 53.38
CA ASP A 61 -10.97 -25.26 54.36
C ASP A 61 -9.78 -24.27 54.51
N PHE A 62 -8.54 -24.77 54.53
CA PHE A 62 -7.34 -23.92 54.53
C PHE A 62 -7.18 -23.11 53.24
N GLU A 63 -7.40 -23.71 52.07
CA GLU A 63 -7.34 -22.98 50.79
C GLU A 63 -8.43 -21.90 50.68
N GLU A 64 -9.62 -22.15 51.20
CA GLU A 64 -10.68 -21.13 51.28
C GLU A 64 -10.30 -19.97 52.22
N GLN A 65 -9.69 -20.26 53.37
CA GLN A 65 -9.16 -19.22 54.26
C GLN A 65 -8.05 -18.39 53.58
N ARG A 66 -7.09 -19.05 52.91
CA ARG A 66 -6.04 -18.38 52.13
C ARG A 66 -6.63 -17.45 51.08
N LYS A 67 -7.62 -17.89 50.31
CA LYS A 67 -8.29 -17.08 49.28
C LYS A 67 -8.97 -15.86 49.89
N ARG A 68 -9.71 -16.04 50.99
CA ARG A 68 -10.37 -14.93 51.72
C ARG A 68 -9.35 -13.87 52.17
N ILE A 69 -8.23 -14.29 52.76
CA ILE A 69 -7.16 -13.36 53.20
C ILE A 69 -6.56 -12.62 52.00
N LYS A 70 -6.25 -13.34 50.91
CA LYS A 70 -5.73 -12.73 49.68
C LYS A 70 -6.69 -11.66 49.15
N GLU A 71 -7.98 -11.94 49.12
CA GLU A 71 -8.99 -11.01 48.63
C GLU A 71 -9.10 -9.77 49.53
N GLN A 72 -9.08 -9.94 50.86
CA GLN A 72 -9.09 -8.82 51.80
C GLN A 72 -7.87 -7.90 51.65
N VAL A 73 -6.70 -8.47 51.37
CA VAL A 73 -5.46 -7.69 51.16
C VAL A 73 -5.44 -7.03 49.77
N ALA A 74 -5.95 -7.71 48.74
CA ALA A 74 -5.93 -7.21 47.37
C ALA A 74 -7.04 -6.18 47.09
N ALA A 75 -8.21 -6.29 47.73
CA ALA A 75 -9.35 -5.42 47.47
C ALA A 75 -9.05 -3.92 47.68
N PRO A 76 -8.37 -3.48 48.77
CA PRO A 76 -7.97 -2.09 48.93
C PRO A 76 -7.05 -1.59 47.81
N TYR A 77 -6.11 -2.43 47.37
CA TYR A 77 -5.19 -2.09 46.27
C TYR A 77 -5.95 -1.94 44.94
N VAL A 78 -6.83 -2.88 44.61
CA VAL A 78 -7.66 -2.80 43.39
C VAL A 78 -8.59 -1.58 43.42
N ALA A 79 -9.18 -1.26 44.57
CA ALA A 79 -10.01 -0.08 44.74
C ALA A 79 -9.20 1.23 44.56
N PHE A 80 -7.99 1.28 45.10
CA PHE A 80 -7.05 2.38 44.88
C PHE A 80 -6.70 2.53 43.39
N GLU A 81 -6.27 1.46 42.71
CA GLU A 81 -5.93 1.48 41.29
C GLU A 81 -7.09 1.98 40.44
N LYS A 82 -8.31 1.49 40.71
CA LYS A 82 -9.52 1.96 40.02
C LYS A 82 -9.75 3.45 40.24
N ALA A 83 -9.61 3.94 41.48
CA ALA A 83 -9.78 5.35 41.80
C ALA A 83 -8.69 6.21 41.15
N TYR A 84 -7.42 5.80 41.21
CA TYR A 84 -6.31 6.47 40.55
C TYR A 84 -6.53 6.58 39.05
N ASN A 85 -6.90 5.48 38.40
CA ASN A 85 -7.15 5.47 36.96
C ASN A 85 -8.30 6.42 36.59
N THR A 86 -9.44 6.31 37.29
CA THR A 86 -10.64 7.11 37.01
C THR A 86 -10.44 8.61 37.28
N PHE A 87 -9.81 8.95 38.41
CA PHE A 87 -9.78 10.34 38.89
C PHE A 87 -8.51 11.11 38.51
N ILE A 88 -7.43 10.41 38.18
CA ILE A 88 -6.15 11.03 37.85
C ILE A 88 -5.78 10.68 36.41
N LYS A 89 -5.48 9.40 36.13
CA LYS A 89 -4.92 8.98 34.84
C LYS A 89 -5.80 9.34 33.65
N GLU A 90 -7.05 8.87 33.63
CA GLU A 90 -7.98 9.08 32.52
C GLU A 90 -8.26 10.56 32.27
N ARG A 91 -8.23 11.41 33.31
CA ARG A 91 -8.41 12.86 33.18
C ARG A 91 -7.23 13.51 32.48
N TYR A 92 -6.01 13.14 32.84
CA TYR A 92 -4.79 13.63 32.18
C TYR A 92 -4.69 13.10 30.75
N GLU A 93 -4.97 11.83 30.51
CA GLU A 93 -5.01 11.26 29.16
C GLU A 93 -6.05 11.95 28.28
N LYS A 94 -7.23 12.24 28.82
CA LYS A 94 -8.25 13.02 28.09
C LYS A 94 -7.78 14.44 27.79
N ALA A 95 -7.16 15.11 28.76
CA ALA A 95 -6.65 16.47 28.57
C ALA A 95 -5.52 16.50 27.53
N GLU A 96 -4.58 15.56 27.60
CA GLU A 96 -3.50 15.38 26.62
C GLU A 96 -4.05 15.11 25.22
N GLY A 97 -5.04 14.22 25.08
CA GLY A 97 -5.70 13.94 23.81
C GLY A 97 -6.38 15.18 23.21
N ILE A 98 -7.06 15.99 24.03
CA ILE A 98 -7.65 17.27 23.57
C ILE A 98 -6.57 18.24 23.08
N LEU A 99 -5.47 18.37 23.84
CA LEU A 99 -4.37 19.26 23.46
C LEU A 99 -3.71 18.81 22.16
N LYS A 100 -3.49 17.51 21.99
CA LYS A 100 -2.95 16.93 20.76
C LYS A 100 -3.81 17.27 19.54
N VAL A 101 -5.13 17.04 19.62
CA VAL A 101 -6.05 17.38 18.52
C VAL A 101 -5.98 18.86 18.16
N LYS A 102 -5.96 19.75 19.16
CA LYS A 102 -5.86 21.20 18.92
C LYS A 102 -4.55 21.60 18.24
N ILE A 103 -3.43 20.97 18.63
CA ILE A 103 -2.12 21.19 18.01
C ILE A 103 -2.17 20.71 16.56
N ASP A 104 -2.67 19.50 16.31
CA ASP A 104 -2.76 18.93 14.96
C ASP A 104 -3.65 19.77 14.04
N GLU A 105 -4.81 20.24 14.52
CA GLU A 105 -5.70 21.14 13.79
C GLU A 105 -5.00 22.46 13.43
N PHE A 106 -4.29 23.06 14.38
CA PHE A 106 -3.56 24.31 14.16
C PHE A 106 -2.41 24.13 13.16
N ASP A 107 -1.62 23.06 13.30
CA ASP A 107 -0.52 22.75 12.39
C ASP A 107 -1.01 22.47 10.96
N ASN A 108 -2.12 21.75 10.81
CA ASN A 108 -2.75 21.50 9.52
C ASN A 108 -3.24 22.79 8.89
N ARG A 109 -3.85 23.69 9.68
CA ARG A 109 -4.23 25.02 9.20
C ARG A 109 -3.01 25.83 8.76
N LEU A 110 -1.93 25.85 9.53
CA LEU A 110 -0.70 26.55 9.15
C LEU A 110 -0.10 26.02 7.84
N LYS A 111 -0.14 24.71 7.61
CA LYS A 111 0.29 24.09 6.34
C LYS A 111 -0.62 24.53 5.20
N ALA A 112 -1.93 24.46 5.38
CA ALA A 112 -2.90 24.87 4.37
C ALA A 112 -2.77 26.36 4.01
N ASP A 113 -2.64 27.24 5.01
CA ASP A 113 -2.44 28.67 4.81
C ASP A 113 -1.13 28.94 4.03
N LYS A 114 -0.06 28.19 4.32
CA LYS A 114 1.22 28.29 3.61
C LYS A 114 1.12 27.78 2.17
N GLU A 115 0.51 26.63 1.97
CA GLU A 115 0.24 26.08 0.64
C GLU A 115 -0.59 27.05 -0.20
N ALA A 116 -1.63 27.65 0.36
CA ALA A 116 -2.46 28.64 -0.31
C ALA A 116 -1.64 29.87 -0.73
N ARG A 117 -0.77 30.41 0.14
CA ARG A 117 0.13 31.53 -0.20
C ARG A 117 1.08 31.19 -1.33
N ILE A 118 1.72 30.02 -1.29
CA ILE A 118 2.67 29.60 -2.32
C ILE A 118 1.94 29.25 -3.64
N LYS A 119 0.74 28.69 -3.59
CA LYS A 119 -0.13 28.48 -4.76
C LYS A 119 -0.52 29.80 -5.43
N ALA A 120 -0.89 30.81 -4.65
CA ALA A 120 -1.19 32.14 -5.17
C ALA A 120 0.05 32.76 -5.84
N TYR A 121 1.20 32.70 -5.17
CA TYR A 121 2.48 33.18 -5.72
C TYR A 121 2.88 32.46 -7.02
N PHE A 122 2.74 31.13 -7.06
CA PHE A 122 2.96 30.34 -8.26
C PHE A 122 2.03 30.75 -9.41
N ALA A 123 0.74 30.99 -9.12
CA ALA A 123 -0.22 31.41 -10.13
C ALA A 123 0.14 32.80 -10.71
N GLU A 124 0.57 33.75 -9.87
CA GLU A 124 1.07 35.05 -10.30
C GLU A 124 2.30 34.92 -11.21
N LEU A 125 3.26 34.06 -10.84
CA LEU A 125 4.45 33.80 -11.66
C LEU A 125 4.10 33.16 -13.01
N CYS A 126 3.19 32.19 -13.03
CA CYS A 126 2.73 31.56 -14.26
C CYS A 126 2.06 32.57 -15.18
N GLN A 127 1.19 33.43 -14.64
CA GLN A 127 0.55 34.50 -15.39
C GLN A 127 1.57 35.50 -15.95
N ALA A 128 2.54 35.94 -15.15
CA ALA A 128 3.58 36.87 -15.59
C ALA A 128 4.46 36.32 -16.72
N ASN A 129 4.65 35.00 -16.77
CA ASN A 129 5.45 34.31 -17.80
C ASN A 129 4.61 33.68 -18.92
N ASN A 130 3.29 33.91 -18.96
CA ASN A 130 2.36 33.31 -19.93
C ASN A 130 2.38 31.77 -19.95
N ILE A 131 2.53 31.14 -18.79
CA ILE A 131 2.50 29.68 -18.62
C ILE A 131 1.09 29.27 -18.19
N ASP A 132 0.36 28.55 -19.05
CA ASP A 132 -1.04 28.14 -18.82
C ASP A 132 -1.23 26.64 -18.54
N PHE A 133 -0.17 25.84 -18.71
CA PHE A 133 -0.23 24.38 -18.75
C PHE A 133 0.40 23.69 -17.54
N LEU A 134 1.10 24.43 -16.68
CA LEU A 134 1.84 23.88 -15.55
C LEU A 134 0.96 23.82 -14.29
N PRO A 135 0.58 22.64 -13.77
CA PRO A 135 -0.12 22.53 -12.50
C PRO A 135 0.85 22.63 -11.33
N PHE A 136 0.38 23.17 -10.21
CA PHE A 136 1.18 23.41 -8.99
C PHE A 136 1.85 22.14 -8.45
N GLU A 137 1.17 21.00 -8.56
CA GLU A 137 1.61 19.71 -8.04
C GLU A 137 2.92 19.23 -8.69
N ARG A 138 3.24 19.70 -9.91
CA ARG A 138 4.48 19.34 -10.63
C ARG A 138 5.74 19.90 -9.98
N LEU A 139 5.62 20.92 -9.12
CA LEU A 139 6.77 21.47 -8.39
C LEU A 139 7.26 20.52 -7.30
N GLY A 140 6.42 19.58 -6.83
CA GLY A 140 6.81 18.59 -5.82
C GLY A 140 7.27 19.19 -4.50
N LEU A 141 6.76 20.37 -4.12
CA LEU A 141 7.21 21.09 -2.92
C LEU A 141 6.81 20.34 -1.65
N LYS A 142 7.76 20.18 -0.72
CA LYS A 142 7.52 19.63 0.62
C LYS A 142 7.16 20.75 1.58
N ILE A 143 5.86 20.99 1.77
CA ILE A 143 5.35 22.05 2.63
C ILE A 143 5.16 21.52 4.05
N ASN A 144 6.09 21.88 4.94
CA ASN A 144 6.01 21.60 6.36
C ASN A 144 5.74 22.87 7.17
N THR A 145 5.33 22.71 8.43
CA THR A 145 5.17 23.83 9.37
C THR A 145 6.47 24.62 9.55
N THR A 146 7.62 23.94 9.56
CA THR A 146 8.96 24.53 9.74
C THR A 146 9.58 25.10 8.47
N THR A 147 9.08 24.75 7.28
CA THR A 147 9.64 25.26 6.01
C THR A 147 9.38 26.76 5.90
N ILE A 148 10.40 27.56 5.63
CA ILE A 148 10.24 29.02 5.49
C ILE A 148 9.64 29.35 4.12
N ASP A 149 8.68 30.27 4.06
CA ASP A 149 8.00 30.68 2.83
C ASP A 149 8.98 31.09 1.73
N LYS A 150 10.05 31.84 2.08
CA LYS A 150 11.12 32.23 1.16
C LYS A 150 11.77 31.03 0.45
N ASN A 151 12.06 29.94 1.17
CA ASN A 151 12.66 28.76 0.56
C ASN A 151 11.71 28.11 -0.45
N LEU A 152 10.39 28.13 -0.18
CA LEU A 152 9.38 27.62 -1.10
C LEU A 152 9.26 28.52 -2.34
N GLN A 153 9.34 29.84 -2.16
CA GLN A 153 9.36 30.81 -3.26
C GLN A 153 10.60 30.65 -4.13
N ASP A 154 11.80 30.52 -3.53
CA ASP A 154 13.04 30.33 -4.26
C ASP A 154 13.02 29.04 -5.10
N LEU A 155 12.47 27.94 -4.56
CA LEU A 155 12.27 26.69 -5.31
C LEU A 155 11.24 26.86 -6.43
N THR A 156 10.16 27.59 -6.18
CA THR A 156 9.13 27.90 -7.18
C THR A 156 9.74 28.69 -8.34
N ASN A 157 10.49 29.75 -8.03
CA ASN A 157 11.18 30.59 -9.00
C ASN A 157 12.15 29.76 -9.84
N GLY A 158 13.01 28.96 -9.21
CA GLY A 158 13.95 28.11 -9.94
C GLY A 158 13.26 27.11 -10.88
N TYR A 159 12.10 26.59 -10.50
CA TYR A 159 11.31 25.71 -11.37
C TYR A 159 10.73 26.48 -12.56
N ILE A 160 10.09 27.61 -12.32
CA ILE A 160 9.51 28.47 -13.37
C ILE A 160 10.60 28.95 -14.34
N ASP A 161 11.75 29.40 -13.83
CA ASP A 161 12.87 29.85 -14.64
C ASP A 161 13.37 28.76 -15.60
N ASN A 162 13.40 27.50 -15.15
CA ASN A 162 13.77 26.37 -16.01
C ASN A 162 12.72 26.11 -17.10
N VAL A 163 11.43 26.28 -16.78
CA VAL A 163 10.34 26.18 -17.77
C VAL A 163 10.46 27.29 -18.80
N VAL A 164 10.64 28.54 -18.37
CA VAL A 164 10.84 29.69 -19.26
C VAL A 164 12.02 29.46 -20.18
N LYS A 165 13.19 29.08 -19.66
CA LYS A 165 14.38 28.76 -20.47
C LYS A 165 14.13 27.64 -21.48
N SER A 166 13.33 26.63 -21.11
CA SER A 166 12.98 25.53 -22.01
C SER A 166 12.07 26.01 -23.14
N LEU A 167 11.11 26.89 -22.85
CA LEU A 167 10.23 27.49 -23.84
C LEU A 167 11.01 28.40 -24.80
N GLU A 168 11.89 29.25 -24.28
CA GLU A 168 12.81 30.09 -25.07
C GLU A 168 13.71 29.24 -25.96
N PHE A 169 14.24 28.12 -25.43
CA PHE A 169 15.03 27.19 -26.21
C PHE A 169 14.24 26.59 -27.38
N ILE A 170 13.03 26.07 -27.14
CA ILE A 170 12.17 25.51 -28.18
C ILE A 170 11.85 26.57 -29.25
N ASP A 171 11.58 27.81 -28.84
CA ASP A 171 11.30 28.91 -29.77
C ASP A 171 12.54 29.27 -30.61
N SER A 172 13.74 29.21 -30.02
CA SER A 172 15.01 29.51 -30.71
C SER A 172 15.47 28.46 -31.74
N LEU A 173 14.86 27.26 -31.77
CA LEU A 173 15.25 26.20 -32.70
C LEU A 173 15.12 26.67 -34.16
N ASN A 174 16.06 26.30 -35.02
CA ASN A 174 15.97 26.62 -36.45
C ASN A 174 15.19 25.54 -37.21
N GLU A 175 13.90 25.43 -36.90
CA GLU A 175 12.98 24.40 -37.41
C GLU A 175 11.66 25.00 -37.89
N THR A 176 10.88 24.23 -38.66
CA THR A 176 9.54 24.66 -39.12
C THR A 176 8.58 24.95 -37.96
N ALA A 177 7.67 25.91 -38.14
CA ALA A 177 6.68 26.28 -37.11
C ALA A 177 5.80 25.09 -36.68
N GLU A 178 5.43 24.22 -37.63
CA GLU A 178 4.67 22.99 -37.37
C GLU A 178 5.43 22.04 -36.45
N TYR A 179 6.73 21.82 -36.71
CA TYR A 179 7.55 20.94 -35.89
C TYR A 179 7.81 21.52 -34.49
N LYS A 180 8.03 22.84 -34.38
CA LYS A 180 8.11 23.51 -33.07
C LYS A 180 6.83 23.35 -32.25
N ALA A 181 5.65 23.46 -32.88
CA ALA A 181 4.38 23.27 -32.21
C ALA A 181 4.20 21.82 -31.69
N GLU A 182 4.69 20.83 -32.43
CA GLU A 182 4.72 19.43 -31.97
C GLU A 182 5.65 19.22 -30.79
N ILE A 183 6.87 19.79 -30.83
CA ILE A 183 7.82 19.76 -29.70
C ILE A 183 7.19 20.44 -28.48
N LEU A 184 6.57 21.60 -28.66
CA LEU A 184 5.91 22.32 -27.57
C LEU A 184 4.78 21.48 -26.95
N THR A 185 3.98 20.81 -27.77
CA THR A 185 2.89 19.95 -27.30
C THR A 185 3.41 18.81 -26.42
N GLU A 186 4.51 18.16 -26.83
CA GLU A 186 5.17 17.14 -25.99
C GLU A 186 5.76 17.73 -24.72
N TYR A 187 6.42 18.87 -24.84
CA TYR A 187 7.06 19.53 -23.71
C TYR A 187 6.05 19.89 -22.62
N LYS A 188 4.85 20.36 -22.99
CA LYS A 188 3.78 20.64 -22.02
C LYS A 188 3.36 19.40 -21.21
N GLN A 189 3.58 18.18 -21.73
CA GLN A 189 3.25 16.93 -21.04
C GLN A 189 4.42 16.40 -20.20
N THR A 190 5.64 16.46 -20.74
CA THR A 190 6.84 15.86 -20.14
C THR A 190 7.60 16.81 -19.23
N LEU A 191 7.55 18.12 -19.52
CA LEU A 191 8.41 19.17 -18.97
C LEU A 191 9.90 18.91 -19.19
N ASP A 192 10.24 18.10 -20.21
CA ASP A 192 11.62 17.81 -20.61
C ASP A 192 11.76 17.99 -22.13
N VAL A 193 12.60 18.94 -22.51
CA VAL A 193 12.87 19.31 -23.91
C VAL A 193 13.47 18.13 -24.68
N THR A 194 14.37 17.36 -24.05
CA THR A 194 15.07 16.26 -24.73
C THR A 194 14.09 15.16 -25.14
N SER A 195 13.24 14.74 -24.19
CA SER A 195 12.17 13.78 -24.46
C SER A 195 11.17 14.33 -25.47
N ALA A 196 10.81 15.61 -25.37
CA ALA A 196 9.87 16.25 -26.29
C ALA A 196 10.37 16.24 -27.75
N MET A 197 11.63 16.62 -27.98
CA MET A 197 12.25 16.59 -29.30
C MET A 197 12.32 15.18 -29.86
N ARG A 198 12.72 14.20 -29.04
CA ARG A 198 12.78 12.78 -29.45
C ARG A 198 11.41 12.26 -29.87
N ASN A 199 10.37 12.55 -29.09
CA ASN A 199 9.01 12.09 -29.36
C ASN A 199 8.43 12.76 -30.62
N ALA A 200 8.66 14.07 -30.80
CA ALA A 200 8.26 14.79 -32.00
C ALA A 200 8.96 14.23 -33.25
N GLN A 201 10.26 13.96 -33.16
CA GLN A 201 11.02 13.34 -34.25
C GLN A 201 10.48 11.96 -34.61
N TYR A 202 10.20 11.12 -33.60
CA TYR A 202 9.62 9.80 -33.82
C TYR A 202 8.28 9.87 -34.56
N ARG A 203 7.39 10.79 -34.17
CA ARG A 203 6.10 10.97 -34.86
C ARG A 203 6.24 11.52 -36.27
N LYS A 204 7.21 12.39 -36.52
CA LYS A 204 7.52 12.85 -37.88
C LYS A 204 7.94 11.68 -38.77
N GLN A 205 8.86 10.85 -38.30
CA GLN A 205 9.33 9.67 -39.05
C GLN A 205 8.19 8.68 -39.32
N GLN A 206 7.29 8.47 -38.36
CA GLN A 206 6.12 7.60 -38.56
C GLN A 206 5.19 8.14 -39.67
N ARG A 207 4.88 9.44 -39.68
CA ARG A 207 4.07 10.06 -40.74
C ARG A 207 4.75 9.99 -42.11
N GLU A 208 6.05 10.24 -42.18
CA GLU A 208 6.83 10.12 -43.42
C GLU A 208 6.83 8.69 -43.95
N TYR A 209 6.99 7.70 -43.06
CA TYR A 209 6.93 6.28 -43.42
C TYR A 209 5.53 5.86 -43.93
N GLU A 210 4.47 6.29 -43.26
CA GLU A 210 3.09 6.03 -43.70
C GLU A 210 2.79 6.68 -45.06
N LEU A 211 3.25 7.92 -45.27
CA LEU A 211 3.10 8.62 -46.55
C LEU A 211 3.83 7.89 -47.67
N GLN A 212 5.08 7.46 -47.45
CA GLN A 212 5.85 6.66 -48.42
C GLN A 212 5.16 5.34 -48.75
N ARG A 213 4.57 4.66 -47.76
CA ARG A 213 3.79 3.43 -48.01
C ARG A 213 2.57 3.70 -48.88
N LEU A 214 1.85 4.79 -48.63
CA LEU A 214 0.67 5.16 -49.40
C LEU A 214 1.03 5.56 -50.85
N GLU A 215 2.11 6.31 -51.03
CA GLU A 215 2.62 6.67 -52.36
C GLU A 215 3.10 5.45 -53.15
N ALA A 216 3.83 4.53 -52.51
CA ALA A 216 4.24 3.28 -53.14
C ALA A 216 3.03 2.41 -53.54
N GLN A 217 1.98 2.37 -52.73
CA GLN A 217 0.73 1.67 -53.07
C GLN A 217 0.02 2.34 -54.26
N LYS A 218 -0.07 3.68 -54.27
CA LYS A 218 -0.66 4.43 -55.38
C LYS A 218 0.14 4.23 -56.69
N ALA A 219 1.46 4.25 -56.62
CA ALA A 219 2.33 4.03 -57.76
C ALA A 219 2.17 2.61 -58.34
N ARG A 220 2.11 1.58 -57.49
CA ARG A 220 1.83 0.20 -57.92
C ARG A 220 0.44 0.06 -58.54
N ALA A 221 -0.57 0.71 -57.97
CA ALA A 221 -1.92 0.70 -58.52
C ALA A 221 -2.00 1.41 -59.88
N ALA A 222 -1.26 2.52 -60.07
CA ALA A 222 -1.17 3.22 -61.35
C ALA A 222 -0.46 2.35 -62.42
N GLN A 223 0.68 1.75 -62.09
CA GLN A 223 1.38 0.82 -62.99
C GLN A 223 0.53 -0.40 -63.35
N ALA A 224 -0.26 -0.93 -62.40
CA ALA A 224 -1.18 -2.03 -62.68
C ALA A 224 -2.32 -1.63 -63.64
N LYS A 225 -2.80 -0.38 -63.57
CA LYS A 225 -3.79 0.16 -64.51
C LYS A 225 -3.19 0.35 -65.91
N GLU A 226 -2.00 0.92 -66.02
CA GLU A 226 -1.30 1.09 -67.31
C GLU A 226 -0.95 -0.28 -67.95
N ALA A 227 -0.54 -1.27 -67.15
CA ALA A 227 -0.30 -2.63 -67.64
C ALA A 227 -1.58 -3.36 -68.05
N ALA A 228 -2.73 -3.04 -67.46
CA ALA A 228 -4.03 -3.56 -67.88
C ALA A 228 -4.49 -2.92 -69.20
N GLU A 229 -4.36 -1.59 -69.35
CA GLU A 229 -4.65 -0.89 -70.61
C GLU A 229 -3.72 -1.33 -71.75
N ALA A 230 -2.43 -1.60 -71.47
CA ALA A 230 -1.48 -2.13 -72.46
C ALA A 230 -1.80 -3.58 -72.90
N LYS A 231 -2.43 -4.39 -72.04
CA LYS A 231 -2.93 -5.73 -72.41
C LYS A 231 -4.23 -5.70 -73.20
N GLU A 232 -4.98 -4.60 -73.17
CA GLU A 232 -6.23 -4.43 -73.92
C GLU A 232 -6.00 -4.14 -75.42
N VAL A 233 -4.75 -3.83 -75.83
CA VAL A 233 -4.37 -3.57 -77.23
C VAL A 233 -3.74 -4.79 -77.96
N THR A 234 -3.71 -5.96 -77.33
CA THR A 234 -3.37 -7.23 -78.02
C THR A 234 -4.64 -7.96 -78.47
N PRO A 235 -4.84 -8.23 -79.77
CA PRO A 235 -6.10 -8.78 -80.28
C PRO A 235 -6.44 -10.15 -79.69
N LEU A 236 -7.68 -10.27 -79.21
CA LEU A 236 -8.39 -11.54 -78.99
C LEU A 236 -8.19 -12.47 -80.20
N GLN A 237 -7.53 -13.60 -79.99
CA GLN A 237 -7.76 -14.80 -80.80
C GLN A 237 -8.81 -15.67 -80.09
N ALA A 238 -9.75 -16.12 -80.90
CA ALA A 238 -11.06 -16.68 -80.57
C ALA A 238 -11.00 -17.99 -79.73
N PRO A 239 -12.10 -18.33 -79.03
CA PRO A 239 -12.11 -19.32 -77.95
C PRO A 239 -12.25 -20.75 -78.48
N GLU A 240 -11.56 -21.70 -77.85
CA GLU A 240 -11.79 -23.13 -78.03
C GLU A 240 -12.49 -23.69 -76.79
N GLU A 241 -13.63 -24.31 -77.04
CA GLU A 241 -14.65 -24.73 -76.10
C GLU A 241 -14.38 -26.18 -75.65
N VAL A 242 -13.98 -26.44 -74.39
CA VAL A 242 -14.07 -27.82 -73.86
C VAL A 242 -14.32 -27.88 -72.34
N LYS A 243 -15.50 -28.44 -72.01
CA LYS A 243 -15.93 -29.22 -70.84
C LYS A 243 -15.68 -28.72 -69.41
N ARG A 244 -16.83 -28.45 -68.78
CA ARG A 244 -17.15 -28.59 -67.36
C ARG A 244 -16.81 -29.99 -66.83
N GLU A 245 -15.98 -30.07 -65.80
CA GLU A 245 -15.98 -31.12 -64.78
C GLU A 245 -15.76 -30.50 -63.40
N GLU A 246 -16.61 -30.90 -62.46
CA GLU A 246 -16.59 -30.51 -61.05
C GLU A 246 -15.31 -31.01 -60.38
N ARG A 247 -14.66 -30.15 -59.60
CA ARG A 247 -13.75 -30.61 -58.55
C ARG A 247 -13.81 -29.70 -57.34
N ILE A 248 -14.50 -30.20 -56.33
CA ILE A 248 -14.33 -29.82 -54.94
C ILE A 248 -12.90 -30.22 -54.57
N GLU A 249 -12.03 -29.24 -54.35
CA GLU A 249 -10.74 -29.47 -53.68
C GLU A 249 -10.65 -28.58 -52.43
N LYS A 250 -10.98 -29.26 -51.32
CA LYS A 250 -10.53 -28.99 -49.97
C LYS A 250 -9.02 -28.69 -50.03
N LYS A 251 -8.63 -27.43 -49.79
CA LYS A 251 -7.23 -27.12 -49.52
C LYS A 251 -7.04 -27.10 -48.01
N GLU A 252 -6.43 -28.19 -47.55
CA GLU A 252 -5.92 -28.39 -46.20
C GLU A 252 -4.98 -27.26 -45.78
N GLU A 253 -4.93 -27.13 -44.47
CA GLU A 253 -4.14 -26.21 -43.66
C GLU A 253 -2.65 -26.21 -44.05
N GLU A 254 -2.10 -25.01 -44.22
CA GLU A 254 -0.70 -24.74 -43.90
C GLU A 254 -0.68 -23.88 -42.63
N PRO A 255 0.16 -24.20 -41.64
CA PRO A 255 0.12 -23.55 -40.34
C PRO A 255 0.59 -22.10 -40.48
N ALA A 256 -0.29 -21.18 -40.11
CA ALA A 256 0.14 -19.83 -39.77
C ALA A 256 1.17 -19.94 -38.65
N THR A 257 2.43 -19.64 -38.96
CA THR A 257 3.45 -19.35 -37.95
C THR A 257 2.95 -18.17 -37.13
N GLU A 258 2.44 -18.45 -35.92
CA GLU A 258 2.11 -17.43 -34.94
C GLU A 258 3.37 -16.64 -34.63
N GLU A 259 3.41 -15.38 -35.05
CA GLU A 259 4.45 -14.44 -34.64
C GLU A 259 4.37 -14.26 -33.12
N VAL A 260 5.36 -14.81 -32.40
CA VAL A 260 5.45 -14.66 -30.96
C VAL A 260 5.82 -13.21 -30.64
N ILE A 261 4.83 -12.41 -30.26
CA ILE A 261 5.04 -11.02 -29.83
C ILE A 261 5.53 -11.02 -28.39
N GLN A 262 6.77 -10.56 -28.17
CA GLN A 262 7.34 -10.37 -26.84
C GLN A 262 7.09 -8.92 -26.35
N THR A 263 6.55 -8.77 -25.14
CA THR A 263 6.34 -7.46 -24.49
C THR A 263 6.76 -7.51 -23.02
N SER A 264 7.20 -6.38 -22.46
CA SER A 264 7.61 -6.25 -21.06
C SER A 264 6.83 -5.12 -20.39
N PHE A 265 6.27 -5.37 -19.22
CA PHE A 265 5.53 -4.37 -18.44
C PHE A 265 5.76 -4.56 -16.94
N THR A 266 5.73 -3.46 -16.19
CA THR A 266 5.92 -3.45 -14.73
C THR A 266 4.56 -3.35 -14.04
N VAL A 267 4.31 -4.23 -13.08
CA VAL A 267 3.07 -4.26 -12.29
C VAL A 267 3.37 -4.05 -10.81
N GLN A 268 2.47 -3.32 -10.13
CA GLN A 268 2.53 -3.13 -8.68
C GLN A 268 1.24 -3.67 -8.05
N GLY A 269 1.38 -4.48 -7.02
CA GLY A 269 0.26 -5.09 -6.32
C GLY A 269 0.69 -5.77 -5.03
N THR A 270 -0.29 -6.25 -4.27
CA THR A 270 -0.02 -7.08 -3.09
C THR A 270 0.48 -8.46 -3.50
N TYR A 271 1.09 -9.20 -2.58
CA TYR A 271 1.63 -10.54 -2.86
C TYR A 271 0.58 -11.49 -3.45
N GLU A 272 -0.65 -11.46 -2.96
CA GLU A 272 -1.74 -12.31 -3.48
C GLU A 272 -2.14 -11.93 -4.92
N GLN A 273 -2.17 -10.63 -5.24
CA GLN A 273 -2.46 -10.14 -6.59
C GLN A 273 -1.39 -10.57 -7.60
N LEU A 274 -0.10 -10.47 -7.22
CA LEU A 274 1.01 -10.88 -8.08
C LEU A 274 1.05 -12.40 -8.27
N LYS A 275 0.67 -13.18 -7.24
CA LYS A 275 0.54 -14.64 -7.33
C LYS A 275 -0.60 -15.05 -8.26
N ALA A 276 -1.76 -14.38 -8.17
CA ALA A 276 -2.89 -14.62 -9.05
C ALA A 276 -2.57 -14.25 -10.51
N LEU A 277 -1.88 -13.13 -10.74
CA LEU A 277 -1.44 -12.71 -12.06
C LEU A 277 -0.47 -13.73 -12.69
N LYS A 278 0.49 -14.24 -11.92
CA LYS A 278 1.40 -15.30 -12.39
C LYS A 278 0.64 -16.56 -12.80
N ALA A 279 -0.34 -16.98 -12.01
CA ALA A 279 -1.18 -18.15 -12.33
C ALA A 279 -1.99 -17.93 -13.61
N TYR A 280 -2.55 -16.72 -13.79
CA TYR A 280 -3.28 -16.34 -14.99
C TYR A 280 -2.41 -16.40 -16.25
N ILE A 281 -1.19 -15.85 -16.22
CA ILE A 281 -0.26 -15.86 -17.36
C ILE A 281 0.07 -17.31 -17.79
N ILE A 282 0.39 -18.17 -16.81
CA ILE A 282 0.71 -19.58 -17.07
C ILE A 282 -0.52 -20.33 -17.61
N SER A 283 -1.72 -20.06 -17.07
CA SER A 283 -2.96 -20.73 -17.53
C SER A 283 -3.35 -20.40 -18.97
N ASN A 284 -2.86 -19.27 -19.51
CA ASN A 284 -3.07 -18.86 -20.89
C ASN A 284 -1.94 -19.31 -21.83
N ASN A 285 -1.07 -20.25 -21.41
CA ASN A 285 0.09 -20.71 -22.16
C ASN A 285 1.09 -19.59 -22.55
N ILE A 286 1.09 -18.48 -21.81
CA ILE A 286 2.02 -17.38 -22.04
C ILE A 286 3.30 -17.65 -21.24
N LYS A 287 4.45 -17.58 -21.92
CA LYS A 287 5.76 -17.78 -21.28
C LYS A 287 6.21 -16.50 -20.56
N ILE A 288 6.47 -16.61 -19.26
CA ILE A 288 7.19 -15.58 -18.50
C ILE A 288 8.68 -15.79 -18.80
N LEU A 289 9.31 -14.80 -19.43
CA LEU A 289 10.75 -14.76 -19.72
C LEU A 289 11.55 -14.20 -18.54
#